data_AF-A0A0E3PQ76-F1
#
_entry.id   AF-A0A0E3PQ76-F1
#
_cell.length_a   1.000
_cell.length_b   1.000
_cell.length_c   1.000
_cell.angle_alpha   90.00
_cell.angle_beta   90.00
_cell.angle_gamma   90.00
#
_symmetry.space_group_name_H-M   'P 1'
#
loop_
_entity.id
_entity.type
_entity.pdbx_description
1 polymer ?
#
loop_
_entity_poly.entity_id
_entity_poly.type
_entity_poly.pdbx_seq_one_letter_code
_entity_poly.pdbx_strand_id
1 'polypeptide(L)'
;MVETSDLVIFWAVVIARFLIPLSIPRYPLPGVLASLILDAVDQTIFQLFTNLPLEGYQGYDKALDIYYLSITYLSTLRNWSNLYAFKLDRFLFYYRLVGVAIFELVHLRPLLLIFPNTFEYFFIFYETIRLKWDPKVLTKSKLITAAALIWVFIKLPQEYWIHVAQMDTTDWIKANPSNAFILIAYAIFILGLAWWLIRDLPPTRPGLQIEALPVAGAPVLAPLPEEVKKERERLINKQVLEKIALISLLGIIFAQILPGVRATNLQLAISVAVFVVINTALSHWLSRRGRHWKSIMQEFIVMSIVNLGLVLLFDFFLPAYDGSINLENTLFFVLLLTLIITLYDRYWQLHTRNHVNSGNSGSGNSGGEGEKSS
;
A
#
# COMPACT_ATOMS: atom_id res chain seq x y z
N MET A 1 -10.02 28.02 22.42
CA MET A 1 -10.59 28.21 21.07
C MET A 1 -9.55 27.71 20.11
N VAL A 2 -9.93 26.92 19.09
CA VAL A 2 -8.97 26.45 18.09
C VAL A 2 -8.46 27.66 17.32
N GLU A 3 -7.16 27.92 17.35
CA GLU A 3 -6.58 29.02 16.58
C GLU A 3 -6.53 28.66 15.09
N THR A 4 -6.63 29.67 14.22
CA THR A 4 -6.58 29.44 12.77
C THR A 4 -5.24 28.86 12.33
N SER A 5 -4.15 29.22 13.02
CA SER A 5 -2.81 28.63 12.87
C SER A 5 -2.79 27.12 13.10
N ASP A 6 -3.45 26.66 14.17
CA ASP A 6 -3.51 25.24 14.52
C ASP A 6 -4.19 24.42 13.42
N LEU A 7 -5.30 24.93 12.84
CA LEU A 7 -5.99 24.28 11.72
C LEU A 7 -5.14 24.26 10.44
N VAL A 8 -4.39 25.32 10.17
CA VAL A 8 -3.49 25.37 9.01
C VAL A 8 -2.41 24.30 9.13
N ILE A 9 -1.80 24.16 10.31
CA ILE A 9 -0.77 23.14 10.55
C ILE A 9 -1.36 21.73 10.45
N PHE A 10 -2.53 21.51 11.04
CA PHE A 10 -3.27 20.25 10.90
C PHE A 10 -3.49 19.84 9.46
N TRP A 11 -4.10 20.71 8.66
CA TRP A 11 -4.35 20.39 7.26
C TRP A 11 -3.06 20.30 6.44
N ALA A 12 -2.03 21.07 6.75
CA ALA A 12 -0.74 20.95 6.08
C ALA A 12 -0.12 19.56 6.28
N VAL A 13 -0.13 19.03 7.51
CA VAL A 13 0.37 17.68 7.82
C VAL A 13 -0.48 16.61 7.15
N VAL A 14 -1.82 16.71 7.24
CA VAL A 14 -2.74 15.75 6.61
C VAL A 14 -2.58 15.74 5.08
N ILE A 15 -2.47 16.91 4.45
CA ILE A 15 -2.24 17.04 3.00
C ILE A 15 -0.87 16.48 2.62
N ALA A 16 0.17 16.73 3.40
CA ALA A 16 1.49 16.16 3.16
C ALA A 16 1.47 14.63 3.26
N ARG A 17 0.85 14.06 4.29
CA ARG A 17 0.66 12.61 4.45
C ARG A 17 -0.20 12.00 3.33
N PHE A 18 -1.12 12.76 2.76
CA PHE A 18 -1.91 12.32 1.60
C PHE A 18 -1.12 12.35 0.28
N LEU A 19 -0.35 13.41 0.03
CA LEU A 19 0.34 13.66 -1.25
C LEU A 19 1.66 12.92 -1.39
N ILE A 20 2.47 12.80 -0.32
CA ILE A 20 3.80 12.18 -0.39
C ILE A 20 3.73 10.71 -0.86
N PRO A 21 2.80 9.86 -0.36
CA PRO A 21 2.67 8.49 -0.85
C PRO A 21 2.42 8.39 -2.37
N LEU A 22 1.79 9.39 -2.99
CA LEU A 22 1.57 9.40 -4.45
C LEU A 22 2.86 9.51 -5.26
N SER A 23 3.98 9.87 -4.63
CA SER A 23 5.30 9.83 -5.26
C SER A 23 5.84 8.40 -5.37
N ILE A 24 5.40 7.46 -4.51
CA ILE A 24 5.93 6.09 -4.41
C ILE A 24 5.87 5.33 -5.75
N PRO A 25 4.77 5.37 -6.53
CA PRO A 25 4.75 4.70 -7.83
C PRO A 25 5.88 5.18 -8.76
N ARG A 26 6.26 6.46 -8.72
CA ARG A 26 7.31 7.01 -9.60
C ARG A 26 8.71 6.91 -8.99
N TYR A 27 8.83 7.21 -7.70
CA TYR A 27 10.06 7.21 -6.90
C TYR A 27 9.87 6.31 -5.68
N PRO A 28 9.96 4.97 -5.84
CA PRO A 28 9.55 4.02 -4.80
C PRO A 28 10.29 4.20 -3.48
N LEU A 29 11.62 4.17 -3.52
CA LEU A 29 12.42 4.27 -2.30
C LEU A 29 12.34 5.66 -1.66
N PRO A 30 12.59 6.78 -2.37
CA PRO A 30 12.48 8.10 -1.75
C PRO A 30 11.07 8.42 -1.25
N GLY A 31 10.03 8.00 -1.97
CA GLY A 31 8.63 8.23 -1.58
C GLY A 31 8.24 7.49 -0.31
N VAL A 32 8.65 6.22 -0.18
CA VAL A 32 8.40 5.41 1.02
C VAL A 32 9.17 5.97 2.22
N LEU A 33 10.46 6.31 2.03
CA LEU A 33 11.26 6.91 3.10
C LEU A 33 10.72 8.27 3.55
N ALA A 34 10.29 9.12 2.62
CA ALA A 34 9.67 10.41 2.94
C ALA A 34 8.35 10.23 3.70
N SER A 35 7.54 9.23 3.33
CA SER A 35 6.29 8.91 4.03
C SER A 35 6.57 8.44 5.46
N LEU A 36 7.53 7.54 5.64
CA LEU A 36 7.95 7.03 6.96
C LEU A 36 8.51 8.15 7.85
N ILE A 37 9.33 9.04 7.29
CA ILE A 37 9.86 10.18 8.05
C ILE A 37 8.73 11.10 8.49
N LEU A 38 7.81 11.44 7.58
CA LEU A 38 6.66 12.27 7.93
C LEU A 38 5.79 11.59 8.99
N ASP A 39 5.64 10.27 8.91
CA ASP A 39 4.90 9.48 9.88
C ASP A 39 5.53 9.49 11.27
N ALA A 40 6.86 9.48 11.36
CA ALA A 40 7.55 9.52 12.65
C ALA A 40 7.53 10.91 13.32
N VAL A 41 7.37 12.01 12.56
CA VAL A 41 7.50 13.38 13.08
C VAL A 41 6.18 14.11 13.27
N ASP A 42 5.08 13.63 12.71
CA ASP A 42 3.80 14.34 12.70
C ASP A 42 3.25 14.64 14.11
N GLN A 43 3.30 13.68 15.03
CA GLN A 43 2.86 13.82 16.40
C GLN A 43 3.72 14.85 17.12
N THR A 44 5.02 14.87 16.83
CA THR A 44 5.96 15.86 17.36
C THR A 44 5.64 17.25 16.81
N ILE A 45 5.30 17.38 15.52
CA ILE A 45 4.85 18.65 14.92
C ILE A 45 3.61 19.17 15.64
N PHE A 46 2.62 18.30 15.90
CA PHE A 46 1.42 18.70 16.63
C PHE A 46 1.71 19.16 18.06
N GLN A 47 2.56 18.42 18.78
CA GLN A 47 2.94 18.76 20.16
C GLN A 47 3.72 20.06 20.27
N LEU A 48 4.57 20.39 19.28
CA LEU A 48 5.41 21.58 19.32
C LEU A 48 4.72 22.84 18.80
N PHE A 49 3.82 22.70 17.83
CA PHE A 49 3.29 23.84 17.09
C PHE A 49 1.78 24.07 17.23
N THR A 50 1.03 23.19 17.90
CA THR A 50 -0.43 23.33 18.05
C THR A 50 -0.91 23.02 19.47
N ASN A 51 -2.08 23.54 19.85
CA ASN A 51 -2.76 23.20 21.10
C ASN A 51 -3.97 22.26 20.89
N LEU A 52 -4.00 21.55 19.76
CA LEU A 52 -5.13 20.70 19.38
C LEU A 52 -5.15 19.39 20.20
N PRO A 53 -6.35 18.92 20.61
CA PRO A 53 -6.48 17.59 21.18
C PRO A 53 -6.17 16.53 20.10
N LEU A 54 -5.17 15.68 20.37
CA LEU A 54 -4.71 14.63 19.45
C LEU A 54 -5.78 13.55 19.17
N GLU A 55 -6.83 13.46 19.98
CA GLU A 55 -7.93 12.51 19.82
C GLU A 55 -8.61 12.62 18.45
N GLY A 56 -8.76 13.84 17.92
CA GLY A 56 -9.33 14.05 16.59
C GLY A 56 -8.42 13.61 15.45
N TYR A 57 -7.09 13.67 15.66
CA TYR A 57 -6.08 13.32 14.65
C TYR A 57 -5.85 11.80 14.55
N GLN A 58 -5.98 11.06 15.64
CA GLN A 58 -5.67 9.63 15.68
C GLN A 58 -6.42 8.79 14.63
N GLY A 59 -7.66 9.18 14.30
CA GLY A 59 -8.42 8.55 13.23
C GLY A 59 -7.82 8.81 11.84
N TYR A 60 -7.39 10.05 11.57
CA TYR A 60 -6.73 10.44 10.33
C TYR A 60 -5.37 9.76 10.18
N ASP A 61 -4.57 9.78 11.24
CA ASP A 61 -3.26 9.14 11.34
C ASP A 61 -3.31 7.68 10.87
N LYS A 62 -4.14 6.87 11.54
CA LYS A 62 -4.29 5.45 11.21
C LYS A 62 -4.84 5.22 9.79
N ALA A 63 -5.74 6.09 9.32
CA ALA A 63 -6.27 6.02 7.96
C ALA A 63 -5.17 6.24 6.91
N LEU A 64 -4.35 7.28 7.15
CA LEU A 64 -3.24 7.68 6.30
C LEU A 64 -2.15 6.63 6.28
N ASP A 65 -1.90 5.93 7.38
CA ASP A 65 -0.95 4.81 7.43
C ASP A 65 -1.38 3.66 6.52
N ILE A 66 -2.65 3.26 6.61
CA ILE A 66 -3.20 2.19 5.78
C ILE A 66 -3.24 2.60 4.31
N TYR A 67 -3.60 3.85 4.04
CA TYR A 67 -3.54 4.43 2.70
C TYR A 67 -2.12 4.38 2.14
N TYR A 68 -1.12 4.83 2.90
CA TYR A 68 0.28 4.80 2.53
C TYR A 68 0.76 3.37 2.23
N LEU A 69 0.47 2.39 3.09
CA LEU A 69 0.81 0.99 2.84
C LEU A 69 0.09 0.43 1.59
N SER A 70 -1.15 0.85 1.37
CA SER A 70 -1.91 0.46 0.17
C SER A 70 -1.27 1.03 -1.09
N ILE A 71 -0.90 2.32 -1.12
CA ILE A 71 -0.19 2.92 -2.26
C ILE A 71 1.16 2.23 -2.50
N THR A 72 1.87 1.88 -1.43
CA THR A 72 3.13 1.12 -1.50
C THR A 72 2.91 -0.23 -2.17
N TYR A 73 1.89 -1.00 -1.77
CA TYR A 73 1.54 -2.27 -2.40
C TYR A 73 1.16 -2.09 -3.86
N LEU A 74 0.30 -1.11 -4.15
CA LEU A 74 -0.11 -0.81 -5.52
C LEU A 74 1.07 -0.47 -6.43
N SER A 75 2.11 0.18 -5.91
CA SER A 75 3.32 0.45 -6.69
C SER A 75 4.05 -0.82 -7.14
N THR A 76 3.96 -1.94 -6.40
CA THR A 76 4.60 -3.21 -6.77
C THR A 76 3.95 -3.83 -7.99
N LEU A 77 2.62 -3.73 -8.14
CA LEU A 77 1.89 -4.15 -9.35
C LEU A 77 2.45 -3.48 -10.61
N ARG A 78 2.82 -2.19 -10.50
CA ARG A 78 3.35 -1.40 -11.60
C ARG A 78 4.84 -1.66 -11.85
N ASN A 79 5.64 -1.75 -10.78
CA ASN A 79 7.10 -1.60 -10.86
C ASN A 79 7.88 -2.91 -10.77
N TRP A 80 7.33 -3.94 -10.12
CA TRP A 80 8.11 -5.13 -9.78
C TRP A 80 8.14 -6.13 -10.92
N SER A 81 9.36 -6.49 -11.34
CA SER A 81 9.62 -7.47 -12.40
C SER A 81 9.74 -8.90 -11.87
N ASN A 82 10.12 -9.10 -10.61
CA ASN A 82 10.27 -10.41 -9.98
C ASN A 82 8.93 -10.90 -9.43
N LEU A 83 8.30 -11.86 -10.13
CA LEU A 83 6.99 -12.41 -9.76
C LEU A 83 6.95 -13.06 -8.37
N TYR A 84 8.06 -13.65 -7.91
CA TYR A 84 8.08 -14.26 -6.59
C TYR A 84 8.13 -13.21 -5.50
N ALA A 85 8.96 -12.18 -5.67
CA ALA A 85 9.00 -11.03 -4.77
C ALA A 85 7.61 -10.38 -4.68
N PHE A 86 6.96 -10.13 -5.82
CA PHE A 86 5.61 -9.58 -5.86
C PHE A 86 4.59 -10.42 -5.08
N LYS A 87 4.61 -11.75 -5.24
CA LYS A 87 3.69 -12.64 -4.51
C LYS A 87 3.95 -12.64 -3.00
N LEU A 88 5.22 -12.61 -2.60
CA LEU A 88 5.63 -12.57 -1.20
C LEU A 88 5.24 -11.23 -0.56
N ASP A 89 5.51 -10.13 -1.24
CA ASP A 89 5.12 -8.78 -0.84
C ASP A 89 3.61 -8.64 -0.69
N ARG A 90 2.84 -9.11 -1.69
CA ARG A 90 1.39 -9.20 -1.61
C ARG A 90 0.90 -9.98 -0.39
N PHE A 91 1.53 -11.12 -0.10
CA PHE A 91 1.20 -11.90 1.09
C PHE A 91 1.45 -11.10 2.38
N LEU A 92 2.62 -10.46 2.51
CA LEU A 92 2.97 -9.65 3.69
C LEU A 92 2.01 -8.47 3.86
N PHE A 93 1.62 -7.80 2.78
CA PHE A 93 0.66 -6.71 2.80
C PHE A 93 -0.72 -7.17 3.31
N TYR A 94 -1.30 -8.22 2.70
CA TYR A 94 -2.60 -8.73 3.16
C TYR A 94 -2.54 -9.33 4.56
N TYR A 95 -1.41 -9.93 4.93
CA TYR A 95 -1.20 -10.43 6.29
C TYR A 95 -1.28 -9.29 7.31
N ARG A 96 -0.58 -8.18 7.07
CA ARG A 96 -0.68 -6.98 7.92
C ARG A 96 -2.09 -6.39 7.90
N LEU A 97 -2.72 -6.27 6.72
CA LEU A 97 -4.04 -5.66 6.58
C LEU A 97 -5.14 -6.45 7.32
N VAL A 98 -5.10 -7.78 7.25
CA VAL A 98 -5.98 -8.67 8.02
C VAL A 98 -5.73 -8.49 9.52
N GLY A 99 -4.46 -8.42 9.93
CA GLY A 99 -4.10 -8.16 11.32
C GLY A 99 -4.69 -6.86 11.86
N VAL A 100 -4.59 -5.77 11.08
CA VAL A 100 -5.19 -4.47 11.41
C VAL A 100 -6.71 -4.59 11.48
N ALA A 101 -7.37 -5.24 10.50
CA ALA A 101 -8.82 -5.43 10.52
C ALA A 101 -9.31 -6.19 11.76
N ILE A 102 -8.62 -7.26 12.16
CA ILE A 102 -8.96 -8.02 13.38
C ILE A 102 -8.68 -7.18 14.63
N PHE A 103 -7.56 -6.45 14.66
CA PHE A 103 -7.24 -5.55 15.76
C PHE A 103 -8.32 -4.47 15.95
N GLU A 104 -8.81 -3.85 14.87
CA GLU A 104 -9.89 -2.86 14.98
C GLU A 104 -11.22 -3.47 15.46
N LEU A 105 -11.44 -4.76 15.25
CA LEU A 105 -12.67 -5.45 15.70
C LEU A 105 -12.61 -5.94 17.15
N VAL A 106 -11.43 -6.38 17.61
CA VAL A 106 -11.26 -7.02 18.92
C VAL A 106 -10.52 -6.13 19.93
N HIS A 107 -9.82 -5.10 19.45
CA HIS A 107 -9.02 -4.15 20.23
C HIS A 107 -7.90 -4.79 21.09
N LEU A 108 -7.45 -6.00 20.74
CA LEU A 108 -6.36 -6.70 21.43
C LEU A 108 -5.00 -6.30 20.86
N ARG A 109 -4.26 -5.45 21.59
CA ARG A 109 -2.90 -5.01 21.22
C ARG A 109 -1.94 -6.15 20.84
N PRO A 110 -1.92 -7.33 21.50
CA PRO A 110 -1.03 -8.43 21.12
C PRO A 110 -1.22 -8.94 19.68
N LEU A 111 -2.36 -8.67 19.04
CA LEU A 111 -2.55 -9.01 17.62
C LEU A 111 -1.55 -8.30 16.70
N LEU A 112 -1.12 -7.08 17.04
CA LEU A 112 -0.14 -6.33 16.25
C LEU A 112 1.24 -6.98 16.27
N LEU A 113 1.59 -7.70 17.35
CA LEU A 113 2.78 -8.54 17.44
C LEU A 113 2.68 -9.78 16.53
N ILE A 114 1.49 -10.36 16.42
CA ILE A 114 1.25 -11.53 15.56
C ILE A 114 1.30 -11.11 14.09
N PHE A 115 0.74 -9.95 13.77
CA PHE A 115 0.67 -9.39 12.42
C PHE A 115 1.59 -8.18 12.25
N PRO A 116 2.93 -8.33 12.38
CA PRO A 116 3.85 -7.21 12.27
C PRO A 116 3.85 -6.61 10.88
N ASN A 117 4.22 -5.32 10.77
CA ASN A 117 4.39 -4.68 9.46
C ASN A 117 5.72 -5.07 8.78
N THR A 118 5.93 -6.36 8.48
CA THR A 118 7.10 -6.84 7.73
C THR A 118 7.09 -6.37 6.28
N PHE A 119 5.90 -6.12 5.73
CA PHE A 119 5.68 -5.65 4.36
C PHE A 119 6.50 -4.40 4.02
N GLU A 120 6.39 -3.33 4.80
CA GLU A 120 7.06 -2.06 4.53
C GLU A 120 8.60 -2.22 4.43
N TYR A 121 9.18 -2.99 5.34
CA TYR A 121 10.63 -3.17 5.41
C TYR A 121 11.12 -4.09 4.31
N PHE A 122 10.32 -5.09 3.94
CA PHE A 122 10.60 -5.95 2.80
C PHE A 122 10.56 -5.15 1.48
N PHE A 123 9.60 -4.24 1.33
CA PHE A 123 9.53 -3.32 0.20
C PHE A 123 10.79 -2.43 0.11
N ILE A 124 11.19 -1.80 1.23
CA ILE A 124 12.41 -0.98 1.31
C ILE A 124 13.65 -1.80 0.93
N PHE A 125 13.77 -3.03 1.44
CA PHE A 125 14.87 -3.93 1.08
C PHE A 125 14.89 -4.19 -0.43
N TYR A 126 13.77 -4.58 -1.03
CA TYR A 126 13.70 -4.89 -2.45
C TYR A 126 14.03 -3.67 -3.33
N GLU A 127 13.46 -2.49 -3.03
CA GLU A 127 13.75 -1.27 -3.79
C GLU A 127 15.19 -0.77 -3.58
N THR A 128 15.78 -1.01 -2.41
CA THR A 128 17.21 -0.74 -2.16
C THR A 128 18.09 -1.59 -3.07
N ILE A 129 17.77 -2.88 -3.24
CA ILE A 129 18.48 -3.74 -4.21
C ILE A 129 18.25 -3.23 -5.64
N ARG A 130 17.03 -2.82 -5.98
CA ARG A 130 16.69 -2.31 -7.31
C ARG A 130 17.49 -1.06 -7.71
N LEU A 131 17.89 -0.21 -6.75
CA LEU A 131 18.70 0.98 -7.04
C LEU A 131 20.02 0.68 -7.76
N LYS A 132 20.64 -0.47 -7.45
CA LYS A 132 22.00 -0.84 -7.86
C LYS A 132 22.09 -2.15 -8.62
N TRP A 133 21.10 -3.03 -8.50
CA TRP A 133 21.06 -4.34 -9.13
C TRP A 133 19.76 -4.56 -9.92
N ASP A 134 19.78 -5.53 -10.82
CA ASP A 134 18.52 -6.08 -11.35
C ASP A 134 17.85 -6.91 -10.26
N PRO A 135 16.62 -6.62 -9.82
CA PRO A 135 15.95 -7.42 -8.79
C PRO A 135 15.75 -8.90 -9.16
N LYS A 136 15.94 -9.28 -10.44
CA LYS A 136 15.96 -10.67 -10.88
C LYS A 136 17.12 -11.49 -10.31
N VAL A 137 18.18 -10.85 -9.78
CA VAL A 137 19.28 -11.56 -9.09
C VAL A 137 18.83 -12.19 -7.77
N LEU A 138 17.71 -11.73 -7.20
CA LEU A 138 17.17 -12.25 -5.95
C LEU A 138 16.43 -13.57 -6.21
N THR A 139 17.03 -14.67 -5.75
CA THR A 139 16.41 -16.00 -5.80
C THR A 139 15.26 -16.11 -4.79
N LYS A 140 14.38 -17.10 -4.99
CA LYS A 140 13.26 -17.37 -4.07
C LYS A 140 13.75 -17.56 -2.63
N SER A 141 14.83 -18.33 -2.44
CA SER A 141 15.41 -18.57 -1.11
C SER A 141 15.89 -17.27 -0.47
N LYS A 142 16.60 -16.41 -1.21
CA LYS A 142 17.04 -15.11 -0.68
C LYS A 142 15.86 -14.22 -0.27
N LEU A 143 14.77 -14.23 -1.04
CA LEU A 143 13.57 -13.44 -0.73
C LEU A 143 12.85 -13.96 0.53
N ILE A 144 12.70 -15.28 0.67
CA ILE A 144 12.14 -15.88 1.90
C ILE A 144 13.03 -15.55 3.10
N THR A 145 14.35 -15.75 2.97
CA THR A 145 15.31 -15.45 4.04
C THR A 145 15.26 -13.98 4.41
N ALA A 146 15.20 -13.06 3.44
CA ALA A 146 15.06 -11.63 3.70
C ALA A 146 13.80 -11.33 4.52
N ALA A 147 12.64 -11.84 4.08
CA ALA A 147 11.38 -11.64 4.79
C ALA A 147 11.42 -12.22 6.21
N ALA A 148 11.99 -13.42 6.40
CA ALA A 148 12.14 -14.05 7.70
C ALA A 148 13.09 -13.26 8.62
N LEU A 149 14.22 -12.78 8.11
CA LEU A 149 15.17 -11.98 8.88
C LEU A 149 14.54 -10.65 9.32
N ILE A 150 13.85 -9.95 8.40
CA ILE A 150 13.13 -8.71 8.71
C ILE A 150 12.03 -8.97 9.75
N TRP A 151 11.27 -10.05 9.59
CA TRP A 151 10.22 -10.41 10.52
C TRP A 151 10.78 -10.67 11.94
N VAL A 152 11.75 -11.57 12.05
CA VAL A 152 12.22 -12.08 13.35
C VAL A 152 13.17 -11.11 14.04
N PHE A 153 14.09 -10.50 13.31
CA PHE A 153 15.17 -9.69 13.88
C PHE A 153 14.94 -8.20 13.77
N ILE A 154 13.87 -7.73 13.14
CA ILE A 154 13.57 -6.29 13.12
C ILE A 154 12.19 -6.09 13.71
N LYS A 155 11.19 -6.74 13.12
CA LYS A 155 9.79 -6.43 13.44
C LYS A 155 9.29 -7.01 14.75
N LEU A 156 9.55 -8.29 15.05
CA LEU A 156 9.09 -8.85 16.34
C LEU A 156 9.65 -8.09 17.56
N PRO A 157 10.95 -7.75 17.61
CA PRO A 157 11.49 -6.95 18.71
C PRO A 157 10.89 -5.55 18.75
N GLN A 158 10.71 -4.89 17.59
CA GLN A 158 10.08 -3.57 17.51
C GLN A 158 8.63 -3.59 18.03
N GLU A 159 7.81 -4.54 17.57
CA GLU A 159 6.40 -4.66 17.94
C GLU A 159 6.25 -5.06 19.42
N TYR A 160 7.16 -5.91 19.95
CA TYR A 160 7.21 -6.21 21.37
C TYR A 160 7.52 -4.96 22.20
N TRP A 161 8.52 -4.18 21.77
CA TRP A 161 8.95 -2.96 22.46
C TRP A 161 7.80 -1.93 22.55
N ILE A 162 7.08 -1.74 21.45
CA ILE A 162 6.01 -0.74 21.36
C ILE A 162 4.72 -1.22 22.03
N HIS A 163 4.28 -2.45 21.79
CA HIS A 163 2.92 -2.89 22.19
C HIS A 163 2.87 -3.65 23.51
N VAL A 164 3.90 -4.44 23.82
CA VAL A 164 3.97 -5.25 25.04
C VAL A 164 4.71 -4.50 26.14
N ALA A 165 5.94 -4.05 25.86
CA ALA A 165 6.75 -3.33 26.83
C ALA A 165 6.30 -1.87 26.99
N GLN A 166 5.69 -1.27 25.96
CA GLN A 166 5.22 0.12 25.95
C GLN A 166 6.32 1.11 26.41
N MET A 167 7.56 0.83 25.99
CA MET A 167 8.73 1.60 26.38
C MET A 167 9.08 2.62 25.31
N ASP A 168 9.27 3.88 25.71
CA ASP A 168 9.87 4.88 24.83
C ASP A 168 11.40 4.68 24.80
N THR A 169 11.96 4.48 23.61
CA THR A 169 13.40 4.28 23.42
C THR A 169 14.21 5.49 23.90
N THR A 170 13.69 6.70 23.71
CA THR A 170 14.32 7.94 24.14
C THR A 170 14.42 8.00 25.66
N ASP A 171 13.33 7.68 26.35
CA ASP A 171 13.31 7.70 27.81
C ASP A 171 14.14 6.55 28.41
N TRP A 172 14.19 5.40 27.74
CA TRP A 172 15.05 4.29 28.12
C TRP A 172 16.55 4.62 28.01
N ILE A 173 16.96 5.40 27.01
CA ILE A 173 18.33 5.91 26.88
C ILE A 173 18.60 7.01 27.91
N LYS A 174 17.65 7.93 28.14
CA LYS A 174 17.80 8.98 29.17
C LYS A 174 17.99 8.37 30.56
N ALA A 175 17.29 7.27 30.87
CA ALA A 175 17.40 6.58 32.14
C ALA A 175 18.79 5.94 32.34
N ASN A 176 19.39 5.38 31.28
CA ASN A 176 20.76 4.87 31.31
C ASN A 176 21.44 5.06 29.94
N PRO A 177 22.32 6.07 29.78
CA PRO A 177 22.96 6.36 28.50
C PRO A 177 23.77 5.21 27.91
N SER A 178 24.26 4.27 28.73
CA SER A 178 24.98 3.09 28.24
C SER A 178 24.11 2.13 27.43
N ASN A 179 22.78 2.22 27.57
CA ASN A 179 21.83 1.48 26.75
C ASN A 179 21.96 1.78 25.25
N ALA A 180 22.48 2.95 24.88
CA ALA A 180 22.78 3.29 23.49
C ALA A 180 23.76 2.29 22.84
N PHE A 181 24.71 1.72 23.60
CA PHE A 181 25.63 0.71 23.08
C PHE A 181 24.90 -0.58 22.67
N ILE A 182 23.79 -0.92 23.34
CA ILE A 182 22.98 -2.09 22.98
C ILE A 182 22.33 -1.86 21.61
N LEU A 183 21.78 -0.66 21.37
CA LEU A 183 21.18 -0.31 20.08
C LEU A 183 22.21 -0.27 18.96
N ILE A 184 23.41 0.26 19.22
CA ILE A 184 24.51 0.28 18.25
C ILE A 184 24.95 -1.15 17.92
N ALA A 185 25.17 -1.99 18.93
CA ALA A 185 25.54 -3.40 18.73
C ALA A 185 24.47 -4.15 17.93
N TYR A 186 23.20 -3.89 18.23
CA TYR A 186 22.08 -4.46 17.50
C TYR A 186 22.02 -3.97 16.05
N ALA A 187 22.22 -2.68 15.80
CA ALA A 187 22.29 -2.13 14.44
C ALA A 187 23.44 -2.76 13.64
N ILE A 188 24.62 -2.94 14.23
CA ILE A 188 25.76 -3.62 13.61
C ILE A 188 25.40 -5.07 13.28
N PHE A 189 24.71 -5.78 14.19
CA PHE A 189 24.24 -7.13 13.95
C PHE A 189 23.29 -7.22 12.74
N ILE A 190 22.31 -6.31 12.64
CA ILE A 190 21.40 -6.25 11.49
C ILE A 190 22.14 -5.92 10.19
N LEU A 191 23.10 -5.00 10.22
CA LEU A 191 23.95 -4.70 9.07
C LEU A 191 24.78 -5.91 8.64
N GLY A 192 25.29 -6.69 9.59
CA GLY A 192 25.98 -7.96 9.34
C GLY A 192 25.09 -8.99 8.63
N LEU A 193 23.84 -9.15 9.09
CA LEU A 193 22.85 -10.02 8.45
C LEU A 193 22.50 -9.56 7.02
N ALA A 194 22.31 -8.25 6.84
CA ALA A 194 22.03 -7.67 5.53
C ALA A 194 23.21 -7.89 4.57
N TRP A 195 24.43 -7.63 5.01
CA TRP A 195 25.65 -7.89 4.24
C TRP A 195 25.77 -9.38 3.88
N TRP A 196 25.58 -10.28 4.85
CA TRP A 196 25.62 -11.73 4.62
C TRP A 196 24.63 -12.19 3.54
N LEU A 197 23.42 -11.61 3.53
CA LEU A 197 22.39 -11.94 2.55
C LEU A 197 22.74 -11.49 1.12
N ILE A 198 23.42 -10.35 0.99
CA ILE A 198 23.73 -9.72 -0.30
C ILE A 198 25.15 -9.96 -0.81
N ARG A 199 26.05 -10.55 -0.01
CA ARG A 199 27.47 -10.71 -0.34
C ARG A 199 27.74 -11.47 -1.65
N ASP A 200 26.85 -12.40 -2.01
CA ASP A 200 26.98 -13.23 -3.21
C ASP A 200 26.28 -12.62 -4.44
N LEU A 201 25.91 -11.33 -4.40
CA LEU A 201 25.31 -10.65 -5.55
C LEU A 201 26.39 -10.22 -6.56
N PRO A 202 26.04 -10.15 -7.86
CA PRO A 202 26.97 -9.69 -8.88
C PRO A 202 27.39 -8.22 -8.66
N PRO A 203 28.42 -7.72 -9.34
CA PRO A 203 28.83 -6.33 -9.24
C PRO A 203 27.67 -5.35 -9.50
N THR A 204 27.69 -4.22 -8.80
CA THR A 204 26.66 -3.18 -8.92
C THR A 204 26.69 -2.52 -10.29
N ARG A 205 25.54 -2.05 -10.75
CA ARG A 205 25.43 -1.24 -11.97
C ARG A 205 25.97 0.18 -11.70
N PRO A 206 26.61 0.82 -12.70
CA PRO A 206 26.98 2.23 -12.59
C PRO A 206 25.71 3.11 -12.55
N GLY A 207 25.71 4.14 -11.70
CA GLY A 207 24.57 5.04 -11.49
C GLY A 207 23.61 4.62 -10.37
N LEU A 208 22.51 5.38 -10.21
CA LEU A 208 21.41 5.10 -9.27
C LEU A 208 20.09 5.10 -10.04
N GLN A 209 19.38 3.98 -10.04
CA GLN A 209 18.05 3.88 -10.67
C GLN A 209 16.94 4.24 -9.69
N ILE A 210 16.86 5.53 -9.33
CA ILE A 210 15.86 6.05 -8.38
C ILE A 210 14.44 5.95 -8.93
N GLU A 211 14.31 6.23 -10.22
CA GLU A 211 13.02 6.29 -10.89
C GLU A 211 12.54 4.89 -11.32
N ALA A 212 11.25 4.61 -11.17
CA ALA A 212 10.61 3.43 -11.75
C ALA A 212 10.76 3.46 -13.29
N LEU A 213 11.15 2.34 -13.91
CA LEU A 213 11.27 2.26 -15.37
C LEU A 213 9.96 2.73 -16.03
N PRO A 214 10.04 3.56 -17.09
CA PRO A 214 8.85 4.03 -17.78
C PRO A 214 8.07 2.85 -18.34
N VAL A 215 6.75 2.88 -18.14
CA VAL A 215 5.83 1.91 -18.73
C VAL A 215 5.91 2.09 -20.24
N ALA A 216 6.54 1.16 -20.95
CA ALA A 216 6.59 1.19 -22.40
C ALA A 216 5.14 1.24 -22.93
N GLY A 217 4.80 2.31 -23.65
CA GLY A 217 3.52 2.42 -24.34
C GLY A 217 3.46 1.34 -25.41
N ALA A 218 2.74 0.25 -25.14
CA ALA A 218 2.58 -0.81 -26.14
C ALA A 218 1.69 -0.32 -27.30
N PRO A 219 2.04 -0.64 -28.57
CA PRO A 219 1.18 -0.39 -29.71
C PRO A 219 -0.13 -1.19 -29.62
N VAL A 220 -1.13 -0.76 -30.38
CA VAL A 220 -2.44 -1.42 -30.56
C VAL A 220 -2.21 -2.88 -31.01
N LEU A 221 -2.74 -3.85 -30.24
CA LEU A 221 -2.46 -5.26 -30.42
C LEU A 221 -3.43 -5.95 -31.40
N ALA A 222 -2.88 -6.83 -32.23
CA ALA A 222 -3.58 -7.80 -33.07
C ALA A 222 -4.37 -8.86 -32.25
N PRO A 223 -5.27 -9.66 -32.87
CA PRO A 223 -6.12 -10.61 -32.18
C PRO A 223 -5.34 -11.66 -31.36
N LEU A 224 -5.76 -11.88 -30.12
CA LEU A 224 -5.11 -12.83 -29.19
C LEU A 224 -5.54 -14.29 -29.48
N PRO A 225 -4.60 -15.25 -29.45
CA PRO A 225 -4.90 -16.70 -29.51
C PRO A 225 -5.83 -17.17 -28.36
N GLU A 226 -6.61 -18.22 -28.59
CA GLU A 226 -7.61 -18.75 -27.64
C GLU A 226 -7.03 -19.17 -26.27
N GLU A 227 -5.80 -19.68 -26.22
CA GLU A 227 -5.15 -20.03 -24.94
C GLU A 227 -4.85 -18.79 -24.09
N VAL A 228 -4.47 -17.69 -24.75
CA VAL A 228 -4.22 -16.40 -24.10
C VAL A 228 -5.54 -15.77 -23.62
N LYS A 229 -6.67 -16.06 -24.28
CA LYS A 229 -8.00 -15.65 -23.79
C LYS A 229 -8.37 -16.37 -22.49
N LYS A 230 -8.19 -17.68 -22.40
CA LYS A 230 -8.47 -18.45 -21.17
C LYS A 230 -7.57 -18.03 -20.01
N GLU A 231 -6.28 -17.80 -20.26
CA GLU A 231 -5.36 -17.30 -19.23
C GLU A 231 -5.76 -15.89 -18.76
N ARG A 232 -6.14 -15.01 -19.70
CA ARG A 232 -6.67 -13.68 -19.40
C ARG A 232 -7.93 -13.74 -18.54
N GLU A 233 -8.89 -14.61 -18.85
CA GLU A 233 -10.11 -14.80 -18.05
C GLU A 233 -9.79 -15.23 -16.61
N ARG A 234 -8.86 -16.17 -16.44
CA ARG A 234 -8.43 -16.63 -15.12
C ARG A 234 -7.75 -15.52 -14.30
N LEU A 235 -6.97 -14.66 -14.97
CA LEU A 235 -6.34 -13.49 -14.34
C LEU A 235 -7.37 -12.43 -13.94
N ILE A 236 -8.39 -12.20 -14.77
CA ILE A 236 -9.50 -11.29 -14.45
C ILE A 236 -10.28 -11.80 -13.24
N ASN A 237 -10.58 -13.11 -13.16
CA ASN A 237 -11.28 -13.66 -12.01
C ASN A 237 -10.48 -13.50 -10.71
N LYS A 238 -9.15 -13.68 -10.75
CA LYS A 238 -8.27 -13.43 -9.61
C LYS A 238 -8.21 -11.95 -9.22
N GLN A 239 -8.18 -11.06 -10.20
CA GLN A 239 -8.23 -9.62 -9.99
C GLN A 239 -9.50 -9.21 -9.24
N VAL A 240 -10.66 -9.69 -9.70
CA VAL A 240 -11.95 -9.33 -9.09
C VAL A 240 -12.00 -9.81 -7.64
N LEU A 241 -11.57 -11.04 -7.37
CA LEU A 241 -11.53 -11.58 -6.00
C LEU A 241 -10.61 -10.77 -5.10
N GLU A 242 -9.40 -10.46 -5.58
CA GLU A 242 -8.43 -9.68 -4.82
C GLU A 242 -8.93 -8.25 -4.58
N LYS A 243 -9.55 -7.61 -5.59
CA LYS A 243 -10.17 -6.30 -5.46
C LYS A 243 -11.27 -6.30 -4.41
N ILE A 244 -12.17 -7.29 -4.45
CA ILE A 244 -13.25 -7.43 -3.45
C ILE A 244 -12.64 -7.57 -2.05
N ALA A 245 -11.62 -8.41 -1.87
CA ALA A 245 -10.95 -8.58 -0.59
C ALA A 245 -10.30 -7.27 -0.10
N LEU A 246 -9.57 -6.56 -0.96
CA LEU A 246 -8.94 -5.28 -0.64
C LEU A 246 -9.97 -4.24 -0.20
N ILE A 247 -11.01 -4.02 -1.02
CA ILE A 247 -12.04 -3.02 -0.73
C ILE A 247 -12.81 -3.39 0.55
N SER A 248 -13.07 -4.67 0.78
CA SER A 248 -13.79 -5.12 1.98
C SER A 248 -12.95 -4.90 3.23
N LEU A 249 -11.66 -5.26 3.21
CA LEU A 249 -10.75 -5.03 4.34
C LEU A 249 -10.58 -3.54 4.63
N LEU A 250 -10.31 -2.72 3.61
CA LEU A 250 -10.19 -1.27 3.77
C LEU A 250 -11.49 -0.64 4.26
N GLY A 251 -12.63 -1.06 3.72
CA GLY A 251 -13.95 -0.60 4.14
C GLY A 251 -14.25 -0.93 5.60
N ILE A 252 -13.95 -2.16 6.05
CA ILE A 252 -14.09 -2.58 7.45
C ILE A 252 -13.19 -1.74 8.34
N ILE A 253 -11.91 -1.59 7.97
CA ILE A 253 -10.97 -0.85 8.81
C ILE A 253 -11.37 0.62 8.91
N PHE A 254 -11.61 1.31 7.79
CA PHE A 254 -12.01 2.72 7.81
C PHE A 254 -13.32 2.96 8.56
N ALA A 255 -14.26 2.01 8.50
CA ALA A 255 -15.50 2.07 9.27
C ALA A 255 -15.27 2.03 10.79
N GLN A 256 -14.29 1.25 11.27
CA GLN A 256 -13.95 1.18 12.70
C GLN A 256 -13.12 2.38 13.18
N ILE A 257 -12.37 3.01 12.28
CA ILE A 257 -11.53 4.17 12.60
C ILE A 257 -12.34 5.46 12.70
N LEU A 258 -13.47 5.55 12.00
CA LEU A 258 -14.32 6.73 11.87
C LEU A 258 -14.87 7.23 13.23
N PRO A 259 -14.39 8.37 13.75
CA PRO A 259 -14.92 8.91 14.99
C PRO A 259 -16.32 9.49 14.74
N GLY A 260 -17.27 9.18 15.64
CA GLY A 260 -18.62 9.73 15.62
C GLY A 260 -19.62 9.01 14.72
N VAL A 261 -19.26 7.86 14.12
CA VAL A 261 -20.23 7.02 13.41
C VAL A 261 -21.00 6.17 14.42
N ARG A 262 -22.25 6.56 14.67
CA ARG A 262 -23.20 5.76 15.45
C ARG A 262 -23.96 4.86 14.48
N ALA A 263 -23.31 3.79 14.06
CA ALA A 263 -23.92 2.77 13.20
C ALA A 263 -23.63 1.38 13.75
N THR A 264 -24.62 0.49 13.65
CA THR A 264 -24.42 -0.92 14.01
C THR A 264 -23.48 -1.59 13.01
N ASN A 265 -22.79 -2.67 13.41
CA ASN A 265 -21.93 -3.47 12.50
C ASN A 265 -22.66 -3.89 11.21
N LEU A 266 -23.97 -4.15 11.31
CA LEU A 266 -24.82 -4.48 10.16
C LEU A 266 -25.02 -3.30 9.21
N GLN A 267 -25.30 -2.10 9.74
CA GLN A 267 -25.42 -0.88 8.93
C GLN A 267 -24.10 -0.54 8.23
N LEU A 268 -22.96 -0.68 8.92
CA LEU A 268 -21.64 -0.49 8.33
C LEU A 268 -21.38 -1.50 7.19
N ALA A 269 -21.67 -2.78 7.41
CA ALA A 269 -21.52 -3.81 6.39
C ALA A 269 -22.39 -3.55 5.15
N ILE A 270 -23.65 -3.12 5.35
CA ILE A 270 -24.56 -2.75 4.25
C ILE A 270 -24.02 -1.53 3.51
N SER A 271 -23.60 -0.48 4.21
CA SER A 271 -23.05 0.74 3.59
C SER A 271 -21.82 0.46 2.75
N VAL A 272 -20.88 -0.36 3.27
CA VAL A 272 -19.70 -0.80 2.51
C VAL A 272 -20.12 -1.63 1.30
N ALA A 273 -21.04 -2.59 1.46
CA ALA A 273 -21.50 -3.42 0.35
C ALA A 273 -22.17 -2.58 -0.76
N VAL A 274 -23.05 -1.64 -0.40
CA VAL A 274 -23.69 -0.72 -1.34
C VAL A 274 -22.63 0.15 -2.02
N PHE A 275 -21.67 0.69 -1.28
CA PHE A 275 -20.57 1.46 -1.83
C PHE A 275 -19.75 0.65 -2.85
N VAL A 276 -19.40 -0.60 -2.53
CA VAL A 276 -18.66 -1.50 -3.43
C VAL A 276 -19.47 -1.79 -4.69
N VAL A 277 -20.76 -2.12 -4.54
CA VAL A 277 -21.65 -2.47 -5.66
C VAL A 277 -21.82 -1.27 -6.59
N ILE A 278 -22.07 -0.07 -6.06
CA ILE A 278 -22.24 1.13 -6.88
C ILE A 278 -20.96 1.48 -7.61
N ASN A 279 -19.81 1.50 -6.92
CA ASN A 279 -18.52 1.77 -7.56
C ASN A 279 -18.22 0.75 -8.66
N THR A 280 -18.46 -0.53 -8.40
CA THR A 280 -18.23 -1.61 -9.39
C THR A 280 -19.17 -1.48 -10.59
N ALA A 281 -20.46 -1.20 -10.35
CA ALA A 281 -21.44 -1.03 -11.41
C ALA A 281 -21.13 0.19 -12.29
N LEU A 282 -20.70 1.30 -11.67
CA LEU A 282 -20.32 2.52 -12.35
C LEU A 282 -19.09 2.30 -13.24
N SER A 283 -18.02 1.71 -12.69
CA SER A 283 -16.82 1.34 -13.44
C SER A 283 -17.14 0.44 -14.64
N HIS A 284 -18.04 -0.54 -14.46
CA HIS A 284 -18.47 -1.44 -15.54
C HIS A 284 -19.33 -0.74 -16.60
N TRP A 285 -20.24 0.14 -16.18
CA TRP A 285 -21.10 0.90 -17.09
C TRP A 285 -20.31 1.88 -17.98
N LEU A 286 -19.30 2.55 -17.41
CA LEU A 286 -18.39 3.41 -18.17
C LEU A 286 -17.55 2.61 -19.19
N SER A 287 -17.07 1.43 -18.80
CA SER A 287 -16.36 0.51 -19.68
C SER A 287 -17.22 0.07 -20.88
N ARG A 288 -18.50 -0.25 -20.65
CA ARG A 288 -19.45 -0.65 -21.71
C ARG A 288 -19.74 0.44 -22.74
N ARG A 289 -19.60 1.72 -22.37
CA ARG A 289 -19.82 2.86 -23.30
C ARG A 289 -18.61 3.17 -24.20
N GLY A 290 -17.57 2.32 -24.20
CA GLY A 290 -16.38 2.49 -25.04
C GLY A 290 -15.48 3.67 -24.62
N ARG A 291 -15.76 4.31 -23.48
CA ARG A 291 -14.91 5.35 -22.91
C ARG A 291 -13.87 4.69 -22.02
N HIS A 292 -12.74 4.31 -22.60
CA HIS A 292 -11.54 4.07 -21.80
C HIS A 292 -11.06 5.40 -21.21
N TRP A 293 -10.79 5.42 -19.90
CA TRP A 293 -10.24 6.60 -19.25
C TRP A 293 -8.89 6.98 -19.88
N LYS A 294 -8.83 8.19 -20.44
CA LYS A 294 -7.60 8.73 -21.06
C LYS A 294 -6.52 9.03 -20.01
N SER A 295 -6.93 9.35 -18.77
CA SER A 295 -6.03 9.70 -17.67
C SER A 295 -6.57 9.18 -16.33
N ILE A 296 -5.65 8.74 -15.45
CA ILE A 296 -5.93 8.34 -14.05
C ILE A 296 -6.60 9.49 -13.30
N MET A 297 -6.18 10.73 -13.57
CA MET A 297 -6.69 11.91 -12.89
C MET A 297 -8.15 12.19 -13.26
N GLN A 298 -8.54 11.94 -14.52
CA GLN A 298 -9.94 12.11 -14.95
C GLN A 298 -10.84 11.05 -14.32
N GLU A 299 -10.38 9.79 -14.29
CA GLU A 299 -11.09 8.70 -13.62
C GLU A 299 -11.30 9.01 -12.14
N PHE A 300 -10.23 9.40 -11.45
CA PHE A 300 -10.29 9.77 -10.04
C PHE A 300 -11.28 10.92 -9.78
N ILE A 301 -11.19 12.03 -10.52
CA ILE A 301 -12.08 13.19 -10.31
C ILE A 301 -13.55 12.79 -10.49
N VAL A 302 -13.89 12.05 -11.54
CA VAL A 302 -15.28 11.65 -11.79
C VAL A 302 -15.78 10.69 -10.71
N MET A 303 -14.96 9.69 -10.32
CA MET A 303 -15.31 8.77 -9.25
C MET A 303 -15.47 9.48 -7.90
N SER A 304 -14.61 10.46 -7.60
CA SER A 304 -14.71 11.29 -6.39
C SER A 304 -16.00 12.11 -6.37
N ILE A 305 -16.41 12.72 -7.49
CA ILE A 305 -17.68 13.46 -7.57
C ILE A 305 -18.87 12.53 -7.34
N VAL A 306 -18.86 11.34 -7.93
CA VAL A 306 -19.96 10.38 -7.74
C VAL A 306 -20.00 9.88 -6.31
N ASN A 307 -18.86 9.52 -5.73
CA ASN A 307 -18.77 9.05 -4.35
C ASN A 307 -19.12 10.15 -3.34
N LEU A 308 -18.80 11.41 -3.62
CA LEU A 308 -19.27 12.56 -2.85
C LEU A 308 -20.80 12.65 -2.89
N GLY A 309 -21.41 12.53 -4.08
CA GLY A 309 -22.87 12.49 -4.22
C GLY A 309 -23.50 11.36 -3.43
N LEU A 310 -22.90 10.16 -3.42
CA LEU A 310 -23.36 9.04 -2.61
C LEU A 310 -23.29 9.35 -1.12
N VAL A 311 -22.17 9.87 -0.63
CA VAL A 311 -22.01 10.22 0.80
C VAL A 311 -23.05 11.26 1.22
N LEU A 312 -23.30 12.29 0.42
CA LEU A 312 -24.33 13.29 0.71
C LEU A 312 -25.75 12.70 0.73
N LEU A 313 -26.06 11.77 -0.17
CA LEU A 313 -27.32 11.05 -0.15
C LEU A 313 -27.44 10.18 1.12
N PHE A 314 -26.37 9.47 1.48
CA PHE A 314 -26.34 8.69 2.72
C PHE A 314 -26.55 9.56 3.95
N ASP A 315 -25.85 10.69 4.05
CA ASP A 315 -26.00 11.65 5.16
C ASP A 315 -27.43 12.19 5.26
N PHE A 316 -28.07 12.44 4.13
CA PHE A 316 -29.46 12.90 4.09
C PHE A 316 -30.47 11.84 4.55
N PHE A 317 -30.26 10.57 4.20
CA PHE A 317 -31.19 9.48 4.55
C PHE A 317 -30.92 8.83 5.92
N LEU A 318 -29.68 8.88 6.43
CA LEU A 318 -29.29 8.23 7.68
C LEU A 318 -30.12 8.65 8.91
N PRO A 319 -30.47 9.94 9.08
CA PRO A 319 -31.28 10.40 10.22
C PRO A 319 -32.67 9.74 10.28
N ALA A 320 -33.21 9.27 9.14
CA ALA A 320 -34.48 8.53 9.12
C ALA A 320 -34.37 7.12 9.76
N TYR A 321 -33.15 6.65 10.04
CA TYR A 321 -32.86 5.33 10.61
C TYR A 321 -32.04 5.42 11.92
N ASP A 322 -32.17 6.53 12.65
CA ASP A 322 -31.43 6.82 13.91
C ASP A 322 -29.90 6.74 13.79
N GLY A 323 -29.36 6.88 12.57
CA GLY A 323 -27.93 6.89 12.30
C GLY A 323 -27.38 8.32 12.14
N SER A 324 -26.12 8.52 12.49
CA SER A 324 -25.37 9.74 12.17
C SER A 324 -23.96 9.41 11.70
N ILE A 325 -23.45 10.16 10.73
CA ILE A 325 -22.06 10.12 10.30
C ILE A 325 -21.38 11.47 10.54
N ASN A 326 -20.06 11.45 10.74
CA ASN A 326 -19.28 12.66 10.59
C ASN A 326 -18.97 12.83 9.09
N LEU A 327 -19.58 13.83 8.47
CA LEU A 327 -19.49 14.09 7.03
C LEU A 327 -18.04 14.33 6.58
N GLU A 328 -17.29 15.15 7.32
CA GLU A 328 -15.91 15.50 7.01
C GLU A 328 -15.00 14.27 6.98
N ASN A 329 -15.03 13.49 8.06
CA ASN A 329 -14.25 12.27 8.15
C ASN A 329 -14.66 11.30 7.04
N THR A 330 -15.97 11.08 6.86
CA THR A 330 -16.49 10.12 5.88
C THR A 330 -16.08 10.49 4.45
N LEU A 331 -16.15 11.78 4.08
CA LEU A 331 -15.67 12.27 2.79
C LEU A 331 -14.16 12.02 2.61
N PHE A 332 -13.37 12.25 3.66
CA PHE A 332 -11.93 11.99 3.64
C PHE A 332 -11.63 10.50 3.40
N PHE A 333 -12.25 9.58 4.14
CA PHE A 333 -12.05 8.14 3.96
C PHE A 333 -12.52 7.66 2.58
N VAL A 334 -13.66 8.15 2.11
CA VAL A 334 -14.19 7.82 0.79
C VAL A 334 -13.27 8.34 -0.31
N LEU A 335 -12.63 9.50 -0.13
CA LEU A 335 -11.60 10.01 -1.04
C LEU A 335 -10.40 9.05 -1.12
N LEU A 336 -9.86 8.62 0.03
CA LEU A 336 -8.75 7.65 0.09
C LEU A 336 -9.11 6.34 -0.61
N LEU A 337 -10.29 5.79 -0.29
CA LEU A 337 -10.76 4.52 -0.87
C LEU A 337 -10.97 4.64 -2.39
N THR A 338 -11.54 5.76 -2.84
CA THR A 338 -11.73 6.04 -4.29
C THR A 338 -10.38 6.07 -5.01
N LEU A 339 -9.37 6.69 -4.41
CA LEU A 339 -8.03 6.78 -4.98
C LEU A 339 -7.36 5.40 -5.06
N ILE A 340 -7.41 4.63 -3.98
CA ILE A 340 -6.87 3.26 -3.92
C ILE A 340 -7.52 2.38 -5.00
N ILE A 341 -8.84 2.42 -5.13
CA ILE A 341 -9.58 1.63 -6.13
C ILE A 341 -9.18 2.02 -7.55
N THR A 342 -9.11 3.33 -7.83
CA THR A 342 -8.74 3.86 -9.15
C THR A 342 -7.33 3.42 -9.53
N LEU A 343 -6.38 3.52 -8.59
CA LEU A 343 -4.99 3.10 -8.81
C LEU A 343 -4.87 1.58 -8.96
N TYR A 344 -5.62 0.80 -8.16
CA TYR A 344 -5.67 -0.66 -8.27
C TYR A 344 -6.10 -1.10 -9.67
N ASP A 345 -7.21 -0.58 -10.17
CA ASP A 345 -7.74 -0.94 -11.49
C ASP A 345 -6.74 -0.61 -12.60
N ARG A 346 -6.10 0.55 -12.51
CA ARG A 346 -5.10 0.96 -13.50
C ARG A 346 -3.83 0.13 -13.45
N TYR A 347 -3.26 -0.08 -12.26
CA TYR A 347 -1.98 -0.77 -12.13
C TYR A 347 -2.11 -2.25 -12.40
N TRP A 348 -3.27 -2.86 -12.13
CA TRP A 348 -3.52 -4.23 -12.53
C TRP A 348 -3.56 -4.41 -14.05
N GLN A 349 -4.18 -3.46 -14.78
CA GLN A 349 -4.14 -3.46 -16.25
C GLN A 349 -2.71 -3.35 -16.78
N LEU A 350 -1.84 -2.60 -16.11
CA LEU A 350 -0.42 -2.52 -16.48
C LEU A 350 0.33 -3.83 -16.16
N HIS A 351 0.09 -4.40 -14.99
CA HIS A 351 0.71 -5.65 -14.53
C HIS A 351 0.43 -6.81 -15.50
N THR A 352 -0.83 -6.98 -15.87
CA THR A 352 -1.26 -8.01 -16.85
C THR A 352 -0.62 -7.79 -18.22
N ARG A 353 -0.54 -6.54 -18.71
CA ARG A 353 0.12 -6.22 -19.98
C ARG A 353 1.61 -6.56 -19.98
N ASN A 354 2.31 -6.25 -18.89
CA ASN A 354 3.75 -6.52 -18.78
C ASN A 354 4.05 -8.02 -18.75
N HIS A 355 3.25 -8.80 -18.03
CA HIS A 355 3.48 -10.24 -17.91
C HIS A 355 3.06 -11.05 -19.15
N VAL A 356 1.96 -10.68 -19.81
CA VAL A 356 1.55 -11.32 -21.08
C VAL A 356 2.59 -11.08 -22.18
N ASN A 357 3.14 -9.87 -22.30
CA ASN A 357 4.18 -9.58 -23.31
C ASN A 357 5.49 -10.32 -23.04
N SER A 358 5.88 -10.49 -21.77
CA SER A 358 7.11 -11.23 -21.41
C SER A 358 7.04 -12.74 -21.71
N GLY A 359 5.84 -13.33 -21.73
CA GLY A 359 5.64 -14.72 -22.16
C GLY A 359 5.82 -14.91 -23.67
N ASN A 360 5.49 -13.90 -24.47
CA ASN A 360 5.56 -13.98 -25.94
C ASN A 360 6.98 -13.74 -26.50
N SER A 361 7.84 -13.03 -25.75
CA SER A 361 9.25 -12.87 -26.12
C SER A 361 10.12 -14.11 -25.87
N GLY A 362 9.60 -15.12 -25.17
CA GLY A 362 10.32 -16.36 -24.86
C GLY A 362 10.13 -17.50 -25.86
N SER A 363 9.17 -17.41 -26.79
CA SER A 363 8.85 -18.48 -27.76
C SER A 363 9.32 -18.19 -29.20
N GLY A 364 9.98 -17.05 -29.43
CA GLY A 364 10.29 -16.56 -30.79
C GLY A 364 11.71 -16.77 -31.29
N ASN A 365 12.60 -17.51 -30.60
CA ASN A 365 14.01 -17.63 -31.03
C ASN A 365 14.58 -19.06 -30.97
N SER A 366 13.83 -20.03 -31.50
CA SER A 366 14.34 -21.36 -31.81
C SER A 366 13.80 -21.83 -33.16
N GLY A 367 14.37 -21.32 -34.25
CA GLY A 367 14.04 -21.78 -35.60
C GLY A 367 14.73 -20.99 -36.70
N GLY A 368 15.84 -21.51 -37.20
CA GLY A 368 16.59 -21.03 -38.37
C GLY A 368 18.03 -20.68 -38.01
N GLU A 369 19.09 -21.25 -38.56
CA GLU A 369 19.25 -22.19 -39.67
C GLU A 369 20.50 -23.03 -39.37
N GLY A 370 20.36 -24.34 -39.51
CA GLY A 370 21.47 -25.29 -39.45
C GLY A 370 21.24 -26.32 -40.54
N GLU A 371 21.46 -25.93 -41.78
CA GLU A 371 21.47 -26.85 -42.91
C GLU A 371 22.89 -26.89 -43.50
N LYS A 372 23.60 -27.99 -43.19
CA LYS A 372 24.83 -28.43 -43.87
C LYS A 372 24.48 -29.64 -44.74
N SER A 373 24.68 -29.50 -46.05
CA SER A 373 25.07 -30.55 -47.02
C SER A 373 24.99 -29.89 -48.41
N SER A 374 25.91 -30.00 -49.35
CA SER A 374 27.09 -30.84 -49.59
C SER A 374 27.97 -30.13 -50.61
#